data_AF-A0A4R0RA21-F1
#
_entry.id   AF-A0A4R0RA21-F1
#
_cell.length_a   1.000
_cell.length_b   1.000
_cell.length_c   1.000
_cell.angle_alpha   90.00
_cell.angle_beta   90.00
_cell.angle_gamma   90.00
#
_symmetry.space_group_name_H-M   'P 1'
#
loop_
_entity.id
_entity.type
_entity.pdbx_description
1 polymer ?
#
loop_
_entity_poly.entity_id
_entity_poly.type
_entity_poly.pdbx_seq_one_letter_code
_entity_poly.pdbx_strand_id
1 'polypeptide(L)'
;MLEATPSSPPEPLTVEEVIGCLRQRWQASYDLQLVVRQGRLYVQVMWAYLEQQSFPLDEAAYREHLAEVIEVVNRLAQANAVRTWLENTRDRPRLGKALSLQLQGAERLEEFLL
;
A
#
# COMPACT_ATOMS: atom_id res chain seq x y z
N MET A 1 -22.74 19.66 -25.04
CA MET A 1 -23.29 19.06 -23.81
C MET A 1 -22.39 17.89 -23.48
N LEU A 2 -21.43 18.10 -22.57
CA LEU A 2 -20.47 17.06 -22.18
C LEU A 2 -21.17 16.19 -21.15
N GLU A 3 -21.53 14.97 -21.53
CA GLU A 3 -22.00 13.95 -20.59
C GLU A 3 -20.81 13.53 -19.72
N ALA A 4 -20.78 13.99 -18.48
CA ALA A 4 -19.91 13.44 -17.45
C ALA A 4 -20.39 12.02 -17.17
N THR A 5 -19.65 11.02 -17.65
CA THR A 5 -19.86 9.62 -17.25
C THR A 5 -19.67 9.52 -15.72
N PRO A 6 -20.56 8.82 -15.00
CA PRO A 6 -20.38 8.62 -13.57
C PRO A 6 -19.12 7.78 -13.36
N SER A 7 -18.17 8.33 -12.61
CA SER A 7 -16.96 7.64 -12.18
C SER A 7 -17.35 6.39 -11.40
N SER A 8 -17.08 5.21 -11.96
CA SER A 8 -17.15 3.94 -11.23
C SER A 8 -16.41 4.06 -9.90
N PRO A 9 -16.90 3.43 -8.82
CA PRO A 9 -16.13 3.36 -7.59
C PRO A 9 -14.75 2.77 -7.91
N PRO A 10 -13.66 3.32 -7.33
CA PRO A 10 -12.33 2.80 -7.60
C PRO A 10 -12.29 1.32 -7.24
N GLU A 11 -11.83 0.50 -8.17
CA GLU A 11 -11.67 -0.93 -7.92
C GLU A 11 -10.77 -1.14 -6.70
N PRO A 12 -11.09 -2.11 -5.83
CA PRO A 12 -10.26 -2.40 -4.68
C PRO A 12 -8.86 -2.81 -5.14
N LEU A 13 -7.84 -2.32 -4.43
CA LEU A 13 -6.46 -2.72 -4.63
C LEU A 13 -6.32 -4.20 -4.26
N THR A 14 -5.57 -4.98 -5.04
CA THR A 14 -5.36 -6.42 -4.81
C THR A 14 -3.91 -6.75 -4.48
N VAL A 15 -3.69 -7.87 -3.78
CA VAL A 15 -2.34 -8.35 -3.44
C VAL A 15 -1.51 -8.62 -4.69
N GLU A 16 -2.07 -9.30 -5.70
CA GLU A 16 -1.35 -9.59 -6.94
C GLU A 16 -0.94 -8.34 -7.69
N GLU A 17 -1.82 -7.33 -7.73
CA GLU A 17 -1.52 -6.05 -8.37
C GLU A 17 -0.34 -5.35 -7.69
N VAL A 18 -0.34 -5.30 -6.36
CA VAL A 18 0.76 -4.70 -5.58
C VAL A 18 2.05 -5.48 -5.80
N ILE A 19 2.05 -6.81 -5.64
CA ILE A 19 3.24 -7.64 -5.85
C ILE A 19 3.78 -7.47 -7.28
N GLY A 20 2.89 -7.48 -8.28
CA GLY A 20 3.22 -7.26 -9.69
C GLY A 20 3.89 -5.91 -9.91
N CYS A 21 3.33 -4.84 -9.35
CA CYS A 21 3.89 -3.50 -9.43
C CYS A 21 5.29 -3.43 -8.80
N LEU A 22 5.46 -3.95 -7.57
CA LEU A 22 6.74 -3.95 -6.86
C LEU A 22 7.82 -4.69 -7.66
N ARG A 23 7.49 -5.86 -8.20
CA ARG A 23 8.39 -6.66 -9.04
C ARG A 23 8.74 -5.95 -10.35
N GLN A 24 7.74 -5.36 -11.03
CA GLN A 24 7.97 -4.64 -12.27
C GLN A 24 8.89 -3.42 -12.06
N ARG A 25 8.68 -2.66 -10.98
CA ARG A 25 9.41 -1.41 -10.73
C ARG A 25 10.80 -1.65 -10.14
N TRP A 26 10.93 -2.62 -9.25
CA TRP A 26 12.13 -2.77 -8.42
C TRP A 26 12.70 -4.19 -8.36
N GLN A 27 12.18 -5.14 -9.15
CA GLN A 27 12.66 -6.52 -9.26
C GLN A 27 12.67 -7.27 -7.92
N ALA A 28 11.81 -6.89 -6.98
CA ALA A 28 11.71 -7.49 -5.66
C ALA A 28 10.29 -7.36 -5.07
N SER A 29 9.91 -8.32 -4.24
CA SER A 29 8.65 -8.34 -3.50
C SER A 29 8.80 -7.67 -2.14
N TYR A 30 8.89 -6.34 -2.14
CA TYR A 30 9.02 -5.54 -0.91
C TYR A 30 7.81 -5.69 0.02
N ASP A 31 8.08 -5.68 1.32
CA ASP A 31 7.05 -5.62 2.34
C ASP A 31 6.32 -4.27 2.35
N LEU A 32 5.06 -4.29 2.76
CA LEU A 32 4.28 -3.10 3.06
C LEU A 32 3.94 -3.02 4.55
N GLN A 33 3.96 -1.81 5.11
CA GLN A 33 3.56 -1.60 6.50
C GLN A 33 2.65 -0.39 6.65
N LEU A 34 1.79 -0.45 7.66
CA LEU A 34 1.01 0.69 8.12
C LEU A 34 1.69 1.27 9.36
N VAL A 35 1.89 2.59 9.37
CA VAL A 35 2.46 3.29 10.52
C VAL A 35 1.66 4.53 10.83
N VAL A 36 1.39 4.77 12.12
CA VAL A 36 0.83 6.04 12.60
C VAL A 36 1.97 6.91 13.10
N ARG A 37 2.06 8.14 12.59
CA ARG A 37 3.02 9.15 13.04
C ARG A 37 2.30 10.48 13.22
N GLN A 38 2.38 11.05 14.42
CA GLN A 38 1.76 12.34 14.75
C GLN A 38 0.26 12.40 14.39
N GLY A 39 -0.48 11.32 14.69
CA GLY A 39 -1.92 11.21 14.39
C GLY A 39 -2.27 10.98 12.92
N ARG A 40 -1.28 10.73 12.05
CA ARG A 40 -1.50 10.47 10.62
C ARG A 40 -1.10 9.05 10.27
N LEU A 41 -1.93 8.39 9.46
CA LEU A 41 -1.65 7.05 8.96
C LEU A 41 -0.86 7.11 7.65
N TYR A 42 0.12 6.21 7.52
CA TYR A 42 0.93 6.06 6.32
C TYR A 42 0.97 4.60 5.91
N VAL A 43 0.90 4.35 4.60
CA VAL A 43 1.39 3.10 4.01
C VAL A 43 2.85 3.29 3.64
N GLN A 44 3.67 2.30 3.96
CA GLN A 44 5.09 2.31 3.67
C GLN A 44 5.46 1.14 2.79
N VAL A 45 6.30 1.38 1.79
CA VAL A 45 7.07 0.30 1.15
C VAL A 45 8.37 0.18 1.92
N MET A 46 8.56 -0.96 2.57
CA MET A 46 9.75 -1.27 3.35
C MET A 46 10.93 -1.56 2.45
N TRP A 47 12.13 -1.61 3.02
CA TRP A 47 13.35 -2.00 2.29
C TRP A 47 13.61 -3.51 2.35
N ALA A 48 12.95 -4.23 3.24
CA ALA A 48 12.99 -5.67 3.31
C ALA A 48 12.03 -6.26 2.27
N TYR A 49 12.42 -7.38 1.65
CA TYR A 49 11.64 -8.03 0.60
C TYR A 49 11.76 -9.54 0.71
N LEU A 50 10.74 -10.24 0.21
CA LEU A 50 10.55 -11.70 0.36
C LEU A 50 11.76 -12.52 -0.08
N GLU A 51 12.44 -12.11 -1.14
CA GLU A 51 13.58 -12.85 -1.70
C GLU A 51 14.87 -12.75 -0.85
N GLN A 52 14.89 -11.96 0.24
CA GLN A 52 16.01 -11.94 1.17
C GLN A 52 16.02 -13.16 2.10
N GLN A 53 17.18 -13.79 2.29
CA GLN A 53 17.32 -14.93 3.21
C GLN A 53 16.90 -14.59 4.66
N SER A 54 17.08 -13.33 5.07
CA SER A 54 16.71 -12.86 6.41
C SER A 54 15.29 -12.28 6.49
N PHE A 55 14.48 -12.42 5.43
CA PHE A 55 13.09 -11.96 5.48
C PHE A 55 12.30 -12.81 6.48
N PRO A 56 11.49 -12.20 7.37
CA PRO A 56 10.92 -12.92 8.51
C PRO A 56 9.70 -13.78 8.17
N LEU A 57 9.09 -13.59 7.00
CA LEU A 57 7.87 -14.29 6.58
C LEU A 57 8.18 -15.26 5.43
N ASP A 58 7.46 -16.37 5.37
CA ASP A 58 7.38 -17.17 4.15
C ASP A 58 6.42 -16.54 3.13
N GLU A 59 6.32 -17.14 1.94
CA GLU A 59 5.49 -16.59 0.86
C GLU A 59 4.00 -16.49 1.23
N ALA A 60 3.46 -17.48 1.96
CA ALA A 60 2.05 -17.50 2.33
C ALA A 60 1.75 -16.41 3.36
N ALA A 61 2.56 -16.33 4.43
CA ALA A 61 2.43 -15.30 5.46
C ALA A 61 2.67 -13.89 4.92
N TYR A 62 3.60 -13.73 3.97
CA TYR A 62 3.81 -12.46 3.27
C TYR A 62 2.56 -12.02 2.49
N ARG A 63 1.94 -12.92 1.73
CA ARG A 63 0.72 -12.63 0.96
C ARG A 63 -0.46 -12.28 1.87
N GLU A 64 -0.61 -12.98 2.99
CA GLU A 64 -1.63 -12.70 4.01
C GLU A 64 -1.41 -11.33 4.66
N HIS A 65 -0.18 -11.04 5.10
CA HIS A 65 0.19 -9.74 5.65
C HIS A 65 -0.07 -8.59 4.66
N LEU A 66 0.28 -8.75 3.38
CA LEU A 66 -0.06 -7.76 2.36
C LEU A 66 -1.57 -7.58 2.21
N ALA A 67 -2.35 -8.66 2.30
CA ALA A 67 -3.81 -8.58 2.22
C ALA A 67 -4.38 -7.74 3.37
N GLU A 68 -3.89 -7.90 4.59
CA GLU A 68 -4.31 -7.10 5.75
C GLU A 68 -4.02 -5.60 5.56
N VAL A 69 -2.81 -5.26 5.10
CA VAL A 69 -2.43 -3.86 4.80
C VAL A 69 -3.32 -3.27 3.71
N ILE A 70 -3.55 -4.02 2.64
CA ILE A 70 -4.36 -3.60 1.49
C ILE A 70 -5.84 -3.46 1.89
N GLU A 71 -6.34 -4.31 2.79
CA GLU A 71 -7.70 -4.22 3.30
C GLU A 71 -7.95 -2.87 3.99
N VAL A 72 -7.01 -2.40 4.82
CA VAL A 72 -7.08 -1.06 5.44
C VAL A 72 -7.07 0.04 4.38
N VAL A 73 -6.19 -0.04 3.38
CA VAL A 73 -6.13 0.92 2.26
C VAL A 73 -7.47 0.99 1.53
N ASN A 74 -8.09 -0.17 1.27
CA ASN A 74 -9.38 -0.27 0.59
C ASN A 74 -10.51 0.30 1.44
N ARG A 75 -10.57 -0.01 2.74
CA ARG A 75 -11.56 0.56 3.67
C ARG A 75 -11.50 2.08 3.75
N LEU A 76 -10.32 2.66 3.59
CA LEU A 76 -10.11 4.12 3.53
C LEU A 76 -10.41 4.74 2.16
N ALA A 77 -10.88 3.94 1.19
CA ALA A 77 -11.06 4.34 -0.20
C ALA A 77 -9.78 4.95 -0.83
N GLN A 78 -8.59 4.51 -0.38
CA GLN A 78 -7.29 4.99 -0.86
C GLN A 78 -6.64 4.09 -1.93
N ALA A 79 -7.35 3.07 -2.43
CA ALA A 79 -6.85 2.13 -3.44
C ALA A 79 -6.19 2.83 -4.63
N ASN A 80 -6.89 3.77 -5.28
CA ASN A 80 -6.37 4.48 -6.44
C ASN A 80 -5.18 5.40 -6.12
N ALA A 81 -5.17 5.99 -4.91
CA ALA A 81 -4.06 6.83 -4.47
C ALA A 81 -2.78 6.01 -4.27
N VAL A 82 -2.90 4.84 -3.64
CA VAL A 82 -1.77 3.91 -3.46
C VAL A 82 -1.31 3.34 -4.80
N ARG A 83 -2.22 2.90 -5.68
CA ARG A 83 -1.91 2.43 -7.04
C ARG A 83 -1.10 3.48 -7.81
N THR A 84 -1.64 4.69 -7.93
CA THR A 84 -1.00 5.79 -8.65
C THR A 84 0.37 6.12 -8.04
N TRP A 85 0.47 6.14 -6.71
CA TRP A 85 1.74 6.41 -6.04
C TRP A 85 2.78 5.32 -6.28
N LEU A 86 2.41 4.04 -6.15
CA LEU A 86 3.29 2.91 -6.42
C LEU A 86 3.78 2.92 -7.87
N GLU A 87 2.94 3.26 -8.85
CA GLU A 87 3.32 3.35 -10.26
C GLU A 87 4.26 4.52 -10.57
N ASN A 88 4.03 5.68 -9.94
CA ASN A 88 4.65 6.94 -10.37
C ASN A 88 5.75 7.46 -9.43
N THR A 89 5.92 6.93 -8.22
CA THR A 89 6.94 7.42 -7.29
C THR A 89 8.35 7.24 -7.85
N ARG A 90 9.14 8.31 -7.89
CA ARG A 90 10.49 8.28 -8.51
C ARG A 90 11.54 7.62 -7.63
N ASP A 91 11.29 7.57 -6.33
CA ASP A 91 12.17 6.93 -5.37
C ASP A 91 11.98 5.42 -5.37
N ARG A 92 12.99 4.72 -4.84
CA ARG A 92 12.97 3.28 -4.56
C ARG A 92 13.29 3.04 -3.09
N PRO A 93 12.79 1.96 -2.48
CA PRO A 93 13.19 1.59 -1.11
C PRO A 93 14.71 1.45 -1.01
N ARG A 94 15.29 1.91 0.10
CA ARG A 94 16.74 1.80 0.37
C ARG A 94 16.94 1.24 1.76
N LEU A 95 18.06 0.56 2.01
CA LEU A 95 18.36 -0.01 3.33
C LEU A 95 18.15 1.04 4.44
N GLY A 96 17.26 0.73 5.40
CA GLY A 96 16.90 1.63 6.51
C GLY A 96 15.99 2.81 6.16
N LYS A 97 15.54 2.95 4.90
CA LYS A 97 14.66 4.03 4.44
C LYS A 97 13.49 3.49 3.63
N ALA A 98 12.33 3.45 4.27
CA ALA A 98 11.06 3.14 3.63
C ALA A 98 10.58 4.30 2.73
N LEU A 99 9.84 3.97 1.68
CA LEU A 99 9.01 4.95 0.97
C LEU A 99 7.71 5.09 1.75
N SER A 100 7.12 6.29 1.78
CA SER A 100 5.89 6.52 2.56
C SER A 100 4.90 7.35 1.78
N LEU A 101 3.64 6.95 1.84
CA LEU A 101 2.49 7.71 1.37
C LEU A 101 1.55 7.91 2.55
N GLN A 102 1.15 9.15 2.80
CA GLN A 102 0.11 9.44 3.78
C GLN A 102 -1.24 8.95 3.23
N LEU A 103 -1.96 8.15 4.02
CA LEU A 103 -3.33 7.76 3.73
C LEU A 103 -4.28 8.81 4.29
N GLN A 104 -5.26 9.23 3.49
CA GLN A 104 -6.33 10.14 3.92
C GLN A 104 -7.52 9.37 4.47
N GLY A 105 -8.41 10.05 5.22
CA GLY A 105 -9.62 9.45 5.77
C GLY A 105 -9.40 8.63 7.04
N ALA A 106 -8.15 8.48 7.48
CA ALA A 106 -7.81 7.82 8.73
C ALA A 106 -8.31 8.63 9.96
N GLU A 107 -8.44 9.95 9.84
CA GLU A 107 -9.10 10.78 10.86
C GLU A 107 -10.56 10.38 11.14
N ARG A 108 -11.24 9.72 10.19
CA ARG A 108 -12.62 9.23 10.40
C ARG A 108 -12.67 7.85 11.04
N LEU A 109 -11.56 7.11 11.12
CA LEU A 109 -11.55 5.81 11.81
C LEU A 109 -11.75 5.97 13.32
N GLU A 110 -11.35 7.12 13.89
CA GLU A 110 -11.62 7.46 15.29
C GLU A 110 -13.13 7.67 15.55
N GLU A 111 -13.90 8.11 14.54
CA GLU A 111 -15.36 8.33 14.66
C GLU A 111 -16.16 7.03 14.79
N PHE A 112 -15.60 5.88 14.38
CA PHE A 112 -16.26 4.56 14.44
C PHE A 112 -15.78 3.67 15.58
N LEU A 113 -14.84 4.15 16.41
CA LEU A 113 -14.31 3.42 17.58
C LEU A 113 -14.93 3.87 18.92
N LEU A 114 -16.03 4.65 18.88
CA LEU A 114 -16.83 5.05 20.05
C LEU A 114 -18.08 4.18 20.23
#